data_AF-A0A1I2SJD3-F1
#
_entry.id   AF-A0A1I2SJD3-F1
#
_cell.length_a   1.000
_cell.length_b   1.000
_cell.length_c   1.000
_cell.angle_alpha   90.00
_cell.angle_beta   90.00
_cell.angle_gamma   90.00
#
_symmetry.space_group_name_H-M   'P 1'
#
loop_
_entity.id
_entity.type
_entity.pdbx_description
1 polymer ?
#
loop_
_entity_poly.entity_id
_entity_poly.type
_entity_poly.pdbx_seq_one_letter_code
_entity_poly.pdbx_strand_id
1 'polypeptide(L)'
;MDKENYLTELEEYLDALTADEKADVIEFYNEYIDDAGLETTDEIEKRLGTPRQLSRKVLADYSIKVTDIESHRSKKSKASVRSNGKMIWMILLALLASPAAIVLGIVLFAILACVVAVFGACMVAALAVLCTFFILMIASLYVGIVMLFSSFTTGLFYLGCGLMGLGAVLIGFPLLYWIFRAIIQGIANFAKFLYKKIYKNRRQGGNEK
;
A
#
# COMPACT_ATOMS: atom_id res chain seq x y z
N MET A 1 43.27 -40.18 -27.82
CA MET A 1 41.80 -40.04 -27.74
C MET A 1 41.62 -38.88 -26.81
N ASP A 2 41.39 -37.75 -27.43
CA ASP A 2 41.81 -36.46 -26.89
C ASP A 2 40.56 -35.64 -26.61
N LYS A 3 40.71 -34.50 -25.92
CA LYS A 3 39.61 -33.61 -25.55
C LYS A 3 38.61 -33.33 -26.68
N GLU A 4 39.09 -33.27 -27.91
CA GLU A 4 38.31 -33.04 -29.14
C GLU A 4 37.24 -34.12 -29.35
N ASN A 5 37.58 -35.40 -29.12
CA ASN A 5 36.65 -36.51 -29.29
C ASN A 5 35.51 -36.46 -28.26
N TYR A 6 35.81 -36.06 -27.02
CA TYR A 6 34.80 -35.91 -25.97
C TYR A 6 33.79 -34.80 -26.30
N LEU A 7 34.29 -33.66 -26.80
CA LEU A 7 33.44 -32.52 -27.18
C LEU A 7 32.59 -32.83 -28.42
N THR A 8 33.14 -33.53 -29.42
CA THR A 8 32.36 -33.97 -30.58
C THR A 8 31.22 -34.92 -30.17
N GLU A 9 31.49 -35.90 -29.31
CA GLU A 9 30.42 -36.78 -28.79
C GLU A 9 29.39 -36.01 -27.95
N LEU A 10 29.82 -35.03 -27.16
CA LEU A 10 28.90 -34.18 -26.39
C LEU A 10 27.96 -33.41 -27.33
N GLU A 11 28.47 -32.85 -28.43
CA GLU A 11 27.70 -32.10 -29.42
C GLU A 11 26.60 -32.96 -30.06
N GLU A 12 26.91 -34.23 -30.40
CA GLU A 12 25.91 -35.17 -30.94
C GLU A 12 24.75 -35.41 -29.98
N TYR A 13 25.02 -35.48 -28.67
CA TYR A 13 23.98 -35.69 -27.66
C TYR A 13 23.15 -34.44 -27.34
N LEU A 14 23.55 -33.26 -27.82
CA LEU A 14 22.85 -31.99 -27.60
C LEU A 14 21.84 -31.68 -28.73
N ASP A 15 21.39 -32.68 -29.50
CA ASP A 15 20.56 -32.46 -30.68
C ASP A 15 19.23 -31.71 -30.45
N ALA A 16 18.72 -31.73 -29.22
CA ALA A 16 17.52 -30.99 -28.86
C ALA A 16 17.72 -29.46 -28.71
N LEU A 17 18.96 -28.95 -28.77
CA LEU A 17 19.27 -27.51 -28.79
C LEU A 17 19.43 -26.99 -30.22
N THR A 18 19.23 -25.68 -30.41
CA THR A 18 19.53 -25.01 -31.69
C THR A 18 21.04 -24.95 -31.95
N ALA A 19 21.46 -24.76 -33.21
CA ALA A 19 22.88 -24.74 -33.58
C ALA A 19 23.69 -23.70 -32.79
N ASP A 20 23.11 -22.52 -32.55
CA ASP A 20 23.73 -21.44 -31.78
C ASP A 20 23.91 -21.84 -30.31
N GLU A 21 22.88 -22.47 -29.70
CA GLU A 21 22.95 -22.91 -28.30
C GLU A 21 23.92 -24.09 -28.10
N LYS A 22 24.03 -24.99 -29.08
CA LYS A 22 25.03 -26.07 -29.06
C LYS A 22 26.44 -25.47 -29.06
N ALA A 23 26.72 -24.49 -29.93
CA ALA A 23 28.02 -23.83 -30.01
C ALA A 23 28.41 -23.18 -28.67
N ASP A 24 27.49 -22.44 -28.04
CA ASP A 24 27.71 -21.82 -26.73
C ASP A 24 28.08 -22.85 -25.64
N VAL A 25 27.39 -24.00 -25.62
CA VAL A 25 27.65 -25.07 -24.65
C VAL A 25 29.02 -25.71 -24.88
N ILE A 26 29.36 -26.01 -26.14
CA ILE A 26 30.64 -26.63 -26.48
C ILE A 26 31.80 -25.69 -26.17
N GLU A 27 31.67 -24.39 -26.48
CA GLU A 27 32.68 -23.39 -26.15
C GLU A 27 32.94 -23.29 -24.64
N PHE A 28 31.86 -23.24 -23.84
CA PHE A 28 31.97 -23.20 -22.38
C PHE A 28 32.72 -24.39 -21.79
N TYR A 29 32.40 -25.61 -22.23
CA TYR A 29 33.08 -26.81 -21.72
C TYR A 29 34.49 -26.97 -22.28
N ASN A 30 34.76 -26.48 -23.49
CA ASN A 30 36.12 -26.44 -24.03
C ASN A 30 37.02 -25.53 -23.19
N GLU A 31 36.56 -24.31 -22.86
CA GLU A 31 37.29 -23.40 -21.97
C GLU A 31 37.48 -24.01 -20.57
N TYR A 32 36.46 -24.67 -20.02
CA TYR A 32 36.57 -25.35 -18.73
C TYR A 32 37.60 -26.49 -18.72
N ILE A 33 37.65 -27.30 -19.78
CA ILE A 33 38.60 -28.41 -19.93
C ILE A 33 40.03 -27.87 -20.05
N ASP A 34 40.22 -26.79 -20.82
CA ASP A 34 41.51 -26.14 -21.01
C ASP A 34 42.00 -25.48 -19.71
N ASP A 35 41.13 -24.77 -18.97
CA ASP A 35 41.44 -24.17 -17.67
C ASP A 35 41.76 -25.22 -16.59
N ALA A 36 41.06 -26.35 -16.63
CA ALA A 36 41.29 -27.47 -15.72
C ALA A 36 42.51 -28.32 -16.10
N GLY A 37 43.12 -28.08 -17.27
CA GLY A 37 44.26 -28.83 -17.77
C GLY A 37 43.96 -30.31 -17.99
N LEU A 38 42.73 -30.65 -18.40
CA LEU A 38 42.30 -32.02 -18.62
C LEU A 38 42.59 -32.41 -20.08
N GLU A 39 43.65 -33.16 -20.31
CA GLU A 39 44.06 -33.49 -21.70
C GLU A 39 43.48 -34.82 -22.18
N THR A 40 43.16 -35.73 -21.26
CA THR A 40 42.66 -37.07 -21.59
C THR A 40 41.18 -37.24 -21.32
N THR A 41 40.50 -38.01 -22.18
CA THR A 41 39.06 -38.33 -22.03
C THR A 41 38.74 -38.91 -20.65
N ASP A 42 39.60 -39.76 -20.08
CA ASP A 42 39.41 -40.35 -18.75
C ASP A 42 39.40 -39.33 -17.61
N GLU A 43 40.20 -38.26 -17.74
CA GLU A 43 40.26 -37.17 -16.75
C GLU A 43 39.02 -36.27 -16.85
N ILE A 44 38.58 -36.00 -18.08
CA ILE A 44 37.35 -35.27 -18.36
C ILE A 44 36.14 -36.04 -17.80
N GLU A 45 36.06 -37.35 -18.07
CA GLU A 45 34.96 -38.19 -17.58
C GLU A 45 34.89 -38.29 -16.06
N LYS A 46 36.04 -38.34 -15.37
CA LYS A 46 36.06 -38.33 -13.89
C LYS A 46 35.52 -37.03 -13.31
N ARG A 47 35.68 -35.91 -14.00
CA ARG A 47 35.29 -34.57 -13.52
C ARG A 47 33.88 -34.18 -13.96
N LEU A 48 33.55 -34.36 -15.23
CA LEU A 48 32.30 -33.92 -15.85
C LEU A 48 31.28 -35.05 -16.01
N GLY A 49 31.73 -36.31 -15.96
CA GLY A 49 30.95 -37.49 -16.32
C GLY A 49 31.10 -37.85 -17.80
N THR A 50 30.43 -38.92 -18.24
CA THR A 50 30.45 -39.28 -19.67
C THR A 50 29.70 -38.24 -20.52
N PRO A 51 30.01 -38.09 -21.83
CA PRO A 51 29.36 -37.10 -22.69
C PRO A 51 27.83 -37.17 -22.64
N ARG A 52 27.28 -38.39 -22.57
CA ARG A 52 25.84 -38.65 -22.44
C ARG A 52 25.24 -38.23 -21.09
N GLN A 53 26.01 -38.31 -20.01
CA GLN A 53 25.55 -37.86 -18.69
C GLN A 53 25.56 -36.34 -18.60
N LEU A 54 26.59 -35.71 -19.15
CA LEU A 54 26.73 -34.27 -19.21
C LEU A 54 25.63 -33.64 -20.08
N SER A 55 25.38 -34.19 -21.28
CA SER A 55 24.31 -33.71 -22.17
C SER A 55 22.94 -33.75 -21.52
N ARG A 56 22.62 -34.79 -20.75
CA ARG A 56 21.34 -34.87 -20.01
C ARG A 56 21.21 -33.80 -18.93
N LYS A 57 22.30 -33.43 -18.26
CA LYS A 57 22.31 -32.34 -17.26
C LYS A 57 22.12 -31.00 -17.96
N VAL A 58 22.89 -30.76 -19.03
CA VAL A 58 22.78 -29.53 -19.84
C VAL A 58 21.37 -29.37 -20.40
N LEU A 59 20.82 -30.42 -21.02
CA LEU A 59 19.46 -30.42 -21.56
C LEU A 59 18.40 -30.21 -20.48
N ALA A 60 18.58 -30.72 -19.27
CA ALA A 60 17.67 -30.45 -18.16
C ALA A 60 17.72 -28.98 -17.73
N ASP A 61 18.92 -28.40 -17.60
CA ASP A 61 19.09 -26.99 -17.25
C ASP A 61 18.53 -26.05 -18.34
N TYR A 62 18.69 -26.40 -19.61
CA TYR A 62 18.08 -25.67 -20.74
C TYR A 62 16.56 -25.88 -20.83
N SER A 63 16.06 -27.09 -20.57
CA SER A 63 14.61 -27.36 -20.55
C SER A 63 13.90 -26.60 -19.43
N ILE A 64 14.57 -26.35 -18.31
CA ILE A 64 14.04 -25.47 -17.25
C ILE A 64 13.92 -24.02 -17.78
N LYS A 65 14.91 -23.51 -18.54
CA LYS A 65 14.83 -22.20 -19.21
C LYS A 65 13.71 -22.12 -20.26
N VAL A 66 13.44 -23.19 -21.03
CA VAL A 66 12.39 -23.23 -22.07
C VAL A 66 11.00 -23.48 -21.47
N THR A 67 10.89 -24.28 -20.42
CA THR A 67 9.62 -24.52 -19.69
C THR A 67 9.14 -23.28 -18.96
N ASP A 68 10.05 -22.38 -18.54
CA ASP A 68 9.69 -21.03 -18.06
C ASP A 68 9.10 -20.14 -19.17
N ILE A 69 9.35 -20.42 -20.46
CA ILE A 69 8.75 -19.67 -21.58
C ILE A 69 7.33 -20.15 -21.86
N GLU A 70 7.06 -21.47 -21.84
CA GLU A 70 5.73 -22.01 -22.12
C GLU A 70 4.76 -21.98 -20.92
N SER A 71 5.26 -22.09 -19.68
CA SER A 71 4.42 -22.03 -18.49
C SER A 71 3.96 -20.60 -18.11
N HIS A 72 4.43 -19.58 -18.83
CA HIS A 72 4.04 -18.18 -18.63
C HIS A 72 2.77 -17.74 -19.37
N ARG A 73 1.94 -18.68 -19.86
CA ARG A 73 0.53 -18.37 -20.21
C ARG A 73 -0.47 -18.50 -19.06
N SER A 74 -0.13 -19.09 -17.91
CA SER A 74 -1.07 -19.08 -16.79
C SER A 74 -0.40 -19.19 -15.41
N LYS A 75 -0.55 -18.10 -14.65
CA LYS A 75 -0.57 -18.04 -13.18
C LYS A 75 0.74 -18.44 -12.44
N LYS A 76 1.58 -17.42 -12.23
CA LYS A 76 2.17 -17.00 -10.94
C LYS A 76 3.07 -18.03 -10.20
N SER A 77 4.40 -17.83 -10.21
CA SER A 77 5.19 -17.26 -9.09
C SER A 77 6.70 -17.48 -9.26
N LYS A 78 7.47 -16.63 -8.56
CA LYS A 78 8.89 -16.75 -8.15
C LYS A 78 9.99 -16.43 -9.18
N ALA A 79 10.37 -15.16 -9.10
CA ALA A 79 11.66 -14.56 -9.40
C ALA A 79 12.89 -15.49 -9.49
N SER A 80 13.74 -15.27 -10.50
CA SER A 80 14.99 -14.53 -10.31
C SER A 80 15.57 -13.96 -11.63
N VAL A 81 16.14 -12.75 -11.54
CA VAL A 81 17.08 -12.07 -12.46
C VAL A 81 16.70 -11.85 -13.95
N ARG A 82 15.83 -10.86 -14.20
CA ARG A 82 16.08 -9.86 -15.26
C ARG A 82 16.01 -8.47 -14.63
N SER A 83 17.06 -8.13 -13.89
CA SER A 83 17.01 -7.07 -12.87
C SER A 83 17.01 -5.65 -13.41
N ASN A 84 17.44 -5.36 -14.64
CA ASN A 84 17.56 -3.95 -15.09
C ASN A 84 16.37 -3.46 -15.93
N GLY A 85 15.85 -4.26 -16.85
CA GLY A 85 14.69 -3.89 -17.67
C GLY A 85 13.39 -3.81 -16.85
N LYS A 86 13.20 -4.69 -15.86
CA LYS A 86 12.09 -4.59 -14.91
C LYS A 86 12.21 -3.36 -14.01
N MET A 87 13.42 -2.95 -13.63
CA MET A 87 13.61 -1.71 -12.85
C MET A 87 13.25 -0.47 -13.66
N ILE A 88 13.74 -0.36 -14.91
CA ILE A 88 13.37 0.72 -15.83
C ILE A 88 11.88 0.72 -16.16
N TRP A 89 11.29 -0.46 -16.37
CA TRP A 89 9.86 -0.59 -16.61
C TRP A 89 9.04 -0.25 -15.36
N MET A 90 9.51 -0.61 -14.15
CA MET A 90 8.92 -0.17 -12.90
C MET A 90 9.08 1.33 -12.67
N ILE A 91 10.20 1.94 -13.05
CA ILE A 91 10.44 3.39 -12.97
C ILE A 91 9.54 4.12 -13.97
N LEU A 92 9.35 3.60 -15.18
CA LEU A 92 8.45 4.16 -16.19
C LEU A 92 6.97 4.00 -15.80
N LEU A 93 6.58 2.82 -15.27
CA LEU A 93 5.25 2.62 -14.68
C LEU A 93 5.05 3.51 -13.45
N ALA A 94 6.08 3.69 -12.62
CA ALA A 94 6.03 4.57 -11.46
C ALA A 94 5.96 6.04 -11.88
N LEU A 95 6.66 6.47 -12.92
CA LEU A 95 6.55 7.82 -13.47
C LEU A 95 5.18 8.08 -14.09
N LEU A 96 4.56 7.07 -14.70
CA LEU A 96 3.22 7.19 -15.28
C LEU A 96 2.12 7.07 -14.21
N ALA A 97 2.36 6.31 -13.14
CA ALA A 97 1.50 6.24 -11.96
C ALA A 97 1.72 7.40 -10.99
N SER A 98 2.84 8.11 -11.07
CA SER A 98 3.20 9.23 -10.18
C SER A 98 2.22 10.40 -10.30
N PRO A 99 1.82 10.88 -11.50
CA PRO A 99 0.75 11.86 -11.65
C PRO A 99 -0.55 11.39 -11.00
N ALA A 100 -0.93 10.12 -11.21
CA ALA A 100 -2.15 9.56 -10.65
C ALA A 100 -2.08 9.44 -9.12
N ALA A 101 -0.93 9.04 -8.56
CA ALA A 101 -0.72 8.90 -7.13
C ALA A 101 -0.71 10.26 -6.41
N ILE A 102 -0.09 11.29 -7.02
CA ILE A 102 -0.09 12.66 -6.51
C ILE A 102 -1.51 13.23 -6.52
N VAL A 103 -2.25 13.08 -7.62
CA VAL A 103 -3.64 13.55 -7.72
C VAL A 103 -4.54 12.83 -6.70
N LEU A 104 -4.41 11.51 -6.54
CA LEU A 104 -5.16 10.77 -5.52
C LEU A 104 -4.81 11.21 -4.10
N GLY A 105 -3.51 11.48 -3.84
CA GLY A 105 -3.02 11.95 -2.55
C GLY A 105 -3.59 13.32 -2.18
N ILE A 106 -3.63 14.25 -3.13
CA ILE A 106 -4.23 15.58 -2.95
C ILE A 106 -5.73 15.46 -2.65
N VAL A 107 -6.46 14.62 -3.39
CA VAL A 107 -7.90 14.42 -3.15
C VAL A 107 -8.14 13.82 -1.76
N LEU A 108 -7.35 12.83 -1.33
CA LEU A 108 -7.46 12.27 0.02
C LEU A 108 -7.16 13.31 1.10
N PHE A 109 -6.11 14.10 0.91
CA PHE A 109 -5.72 15.16 1.84
C PHE A 109 -6.79 16.25 1.92
N ALA A 110 -7.36 16.67 0.79
CA ALA A 110 -8.43 17.65 0.73
C ALA A 110 -9.69 17.15 1.46
N ILE A 111 -10.06 15.88 1.29
CA ILE A 111 -11.19 15.28 2.03
C ILE A 111 -10.91 15.30 3.53
N LEU A 112 -9.70 14.92 3.95
CA LEU A 112 -9.32 14.92 5.36
C LEU A 112 -9.31 16.33 5.96
N ALA A 113 -8.80 17.31 5.21
CA ALA A 113 -8.80 18.72 5.58
C ALA A 113 -10.23 19.28 5.71
N CYS A 114 -11.13 18.99 4.75
CA CYS A 114 -12.54 19.36 4.83
C CYS A 114 -13.21 18.74 6.05
N VAL A 115 -12.95 17.46 6.32
CA VAL A 115 -13.50 16.78 7.50
C VAL A 115 -13.07 17.48 8.77
N VAL A 116 -11.77 17.74 8.95
CA VAL A 116 -11.24 18.45 10.13
C VAL A 116 -11.80 19.87 10.21
N ALA A 117 -11.89 20.59 9.10
CA ALA A 117 -12.43 21.95 9.06
C ALA A 117 -13.89 22.01 9.46
N VAL A 118 -14.74 21.13 8.94
CA VAL A 118 -16.17 21.05 9.30
C VAL A 118 -16.32 20.71 10.79
N PHE A 119 -15.55 19.74 11.29
CA PHE A 119 -15.59 19.38 12.70
C PHE A 119 -15.08 20.49 13.61
N GLY A 120 -14.00 21.16 13.24
CA GLY A 120 -13.46 22.32 13.93
C GLY A 120 -14.46 23.48 13.97
N ALA A 121 -15.10 23.78 12.83
CA ALA A 121 -16.10 24.84 12.73
C ALA A 121 -17.32 24.53 13.61
N CYS A 122 -17.83 23.29 13.62
CA CYS A 122 -18.90 22.88 14.53
C CYS A 122 -18.52 23.07 16.00
N MET A 123 -17.29 22.73 16.39
CA MET A 123 -16.81 22.90 17.76
C MET A 123 -16.76 24.37 18.17
N VAL A 124 -16.21 25.23 17.31
CA VAL A 124 -16.15 26.68 17.55
C VAL A 124 -17.55 27.29 17.63
N ALA A 125 -18.46 26.90 16.73
CA ALA A 125 -19.84 27.36 16.74
C ALA A 125 -20.57 26.96 18.04
N ALA A 126 -20.42 25.72 18.50
CA ALA A 126 -21.03 25.25 19.74
C ALA A 126 -20.50 26.03 20.95
N LEU A 127 -19.19 26.29 21.01
CA LEU A 127 -18.58 27.08 22.07
C LEU A 127 -19.05 28.54 22.05
N ALA A 128 -19.15 29.15 20.86
CA ALA A 128 -19.65 30.51 20.70
C ALA A 128 -21.09 30.63 21.19
N VAL A 129 -21.96 29.67 20.87
CA VAL A 129 -23.34 29.61 21.36
C VAL A 129 -23.35 29.51 22.89
N LEU A 130 -22.55 28.66 23.51
CA LEU A 130 -22.49 28.61 24.99
C LEU A 130 -22.05 29.94 25.60
N CYS A 131 -21.05 30.59 25.01
CA CYS A 131 -20.58 31.89 25.49
C CYS A 131 -21.68 32.97 25.39
N THR A 132 -22.44 33.02 24.30
CA THR A 132 -23.54 34.00 24.17
C THR A 132 -24.65 33.75 25.18
N PHE A 133 -25.04 32.48 25.39
CA PHE A 133 -26.00 32.12 26.44
C PHE A 133 -25.51 32.49 27.84
N PHE A 134 -24.22 32.31 28.13
CA PHE A 134 -23.63 32.67 29.41
C PHE A 134 -23.68 34.19 29.67
N ILE A 135 -23.37 35.00 28.65
CA ILE A 135 -23.45 36.47 28.75
C ILE A 135 -24.90 36.91 28.95
N LEU A 136 -25.85 36.33 28.21
CA LEU A 136 -27.28 36.61 28.34
C LEU A 136 -27.81 36.23 29.73
N MET A 137 -27.34 35.12 30.30
CA MET A 137 -27.69 34.70 31.66
C MET A 137 -27.23 35.73 32.70
N ILE A 138 -25.99 36.20 32.62
CA ILE A 138 -25.47 37.20 33.57
C ILE A 138 -26.22 38.53 33.44
N ALA A 139 -26.45 38.98 32.21
CA ALA A 139 -27.18 40.22 31.95
C ALA A 139 -28.62 40.16 32.48
N SER A 140 -29.32 39.04 32.26
CA SER A 140 -30.69 38.88 32.75
C SER A 140 -30.76 38.78 34.28
N LEU A 141 -29.80 38.12 34.94
CA LEU A 141 -29.70 38.13 36.40
C LEU A 141 -29.42 39.53 36.95
N TYR A 142 -28.50 40.27 36.34
CA TYR A 142 -28.18 41.63 36.76
C TYR A 142 -29.40 42.55 36.66
N VAL A 143 -30.07 42.56 35.51
CA VAL A 143 -31.29 43.36 35.30
C VAL A 143 -32.41 42.91 36.25
N GLY A 144 -32.56 41.61 36.51
CA GLY A 144 -33.55 41.08 37.46
C GLY A 144 -33.34 41.57 38.89
N ILE A 145 -32.10 41.60 39.37
CA ILE A 145 -31.75 42.11 40.71
C ILE A 145 -32.02 43.60 40.82
N VAL A 146 -31.65 44.39 39.80
CA VAL A 146 -31.89 45.84 39.81
C VAL A 146 -33.40 46.15 39.77
N MET A 147 -34.16 45.41 38.95
CA MET A 147 -35.60 45.64 38.80
C MET A 147 -36.44 45.20 40.00
N LEU A 148 -35.91 44.35 40.89
CA LEU A 148 -36.59 43.98 42.13
C LEU A 148 -36.89 45.18 43.03
N PHE A 149 -36.04 46.22 42.98
CA PHE A 149 -36.21 47.45 43.75
C PHE A 149 -37.24 48.42 43.16
N SER A 150 -37.57 48.27 41.86
CA SER A 150 -38.55 49.12 41.17
C SER A 150 -39.91 48.43 41.00
N SER A 151 -39.91 47.20 40.50
CA SER A 151 -41.11 46.43 40.15
C SER A 151 -40.89 44.95 40.49
N PHE A 152 -41.41 44.52 41.64
CA PHE A 152 -41.19 43.17 42.20
C PHE A 152 -41.51 42.04 41.20
N THR A 153 -42.65 42.12 40.50
CA THR A 153 -43.09 41.11 39.53
C THR A 153 -42.13 41.00 38.34
N THR A 154 -41.67 42.12 37.81
CA THR A 154 -40.75 42.16 36.66
C THR A 154 -39.36 41.66 37.06
N GLY A 155 -38.87 42.06 38.24
CA GLY A 155 -37.61 41.54 38.78
C GLY A 155 -37.63 40.02 38.96
N LEU A 156 -38.74 39.47 39.49
CA LEU A 156 -38.91 38.02 39.67
C LEU A 156 -38.95 37.26 38.33
N PHE A 157 -39.57 37.83 37.30
CA PHE A 157 -39.59 37.25 35.96
C PHE A 157 -38.17 37.17 35.35
N TYR A 158 -37.39 38.26 35.39
CA TYR A 158 -36.03 38.26 34.88
C TYR A 158 -35.07 37.37 35.70
N LEU A 159 -35.25 37.29 37.02
CA LEU A 159 -34.55 36.32 37.86
C LEU A 159 -34.89 34.87 37.46
N GLY A 160 -36.17 34.58 37.19
CA GLY A 160 -36.61 33.29 36.69
C GLY A 160 -35.96 32.94 35.35
N CYS A 161 -35.93 33.88 34.39
CA CYS A 161 -35.22 33.71 33.12
C CYS A 161 -33.71 33.48 33.32
N GLY A 162 -33.07 34.20 34.23
CA GLY A 162 -31.66 34.00 34.56
C GLY A 162 -31.39 32.62 35.17
N LEU A 163 -32.30 32.12 36.02
CA LEU A 163 -32.22 30.78 36.61
C LEU A 163 -32.41 29.68 35.54
N MET A 164 -33.33 29.90 34.60
CA MET A 164 -33.51 29.04 33.41
C MET A 164 -32.25 29.03 32.54
N GLY A 165 -31.60 30.20 32.36
CA GLY A 165 -30.31 30.32 31.68
C GLY A 165 -29.20 29.52 32.37
N LEU A 166 -29.18 29.54 33.71
CA LEU A 166 -28.27 28.73 34.52
C LEU A 166 -28.48 27.23 34.27
N GLY A 167 -29.75 26.79 34.22
CA GLY A 167 -30.09 25.42 33.84
C GLY A 167 -29.65 25.05 32.42
N ALA A 168 -29.82 25.96 31.45
CA ALA A 168 -29.39 25.77 30.08
C ALA A 168 -27.86 25.63 29.95
N VAL A 169 -27.08 26.41 30.70
CA VAL A 169 -25.61 26.29 30.73
C VAL A 169 -25.19 24.96 31.35
N LEU A 170 -25.86 24.54 32.44
CA LEU A 170 -25.57 23.27 33.12
C LEU A 170 -25.86 22.05 32.22
N ILE A 171 -26.91 22.11 31.40
CA ILE A 171 -27.21 21.10 30.35
C ILE A 171 -26.27 21.25 29.14
N GLY A 172 -25.81 22.46 28.85
CA GLY A 172 -24.89 22.76 27.76
C GLY A 172 -23.54 22.06 27.89
N PHE A 173 -22.98 21.95 29.11
CA PHE A 173 -21.72 21.23 29.36
C PHE A 173 -21.74 19.74 28.97
N PRO A 174 -22.68 18.90 29.45
CA PRO A 174 -22.76 17.50 29.02
C PRO A 174 -23.14 17.37 27.55
N LEU A 175 -23.90 18.31 26.98
CA LEU A 175 -24.16 18.36 25.54
C LEU A 175 -22.87 18.59 24.74
N LEU A 176 -21.98 19.49 25.20
CA LEU A 176 -20.68 19.75 24.59
C LEU A 176 -19.78 18.50 24.66
N TYR A 177 -19.77 17.81 25.81
CA TYR A 177 -19.03 16.55 25.98
C TYR A 177 -19.57 15.44 25.07
N TRP A 178 -20.90 15.33 24.94
CA TRP A 178 -21.54 14.39 24.04
C TRP A 178 -21.19 14.66 22.58
N ILE A 179 -21.24 15.94 22.16
CA ILE A 179 -20.79 16.37 20.83
C ILE A 179 -19.32 16.03 20.63
N PHE A 180 -18.44 16.30 21.59
CA PHE A 180 -17.02 15.96 21.48
C PHE A 180 -16.79 14.46 21.28
N ARG A 181 -17.50 13.63 22.05
CA ARG A 181 -17.46 12.17 21.91
C ARG A 181 -18.02 11.71 20.57
N ALA A 182 -19.11 12.32 20.10
CA ALA A 182 -19.72 12.05 18.81
C ALA A 182 -18.77 12.41 17.65
N ILE A 183 -18.01 13.50 17.76
CA ILE A 183 -17.00 13.91 16.79
C ILE A 183 -15.87 12.87 16.72
N ILE A 184 -15.34 12.43 17.87
CA ILE A 184 -14.28 11.40 17.92
C ILE A 184 -14.77 10.10 17.27
N GLN A 185 -16.00 9.68 17.58
CA GLN A 185 -16.59 8.49 16.96
C GLN A 185 -16.85 8.69 15.47
N GLY A 186 -17.28 9.88 15.04
CA GLY A 186 -17.49 10.24 13.65
C GLY A 186 -16.21 10.11 12.83
N ILE A 187 -15.11 10.68 13.35
CA ILE A 187 -13.77 10.55 12.76
C ILE A 187 -13.32 9.10 12.70
N ALA A 188 -13.47 8.34 13.79
CA ALA A 188 -13.08 6.93 13.82
C ALA A 188 -13.90 6.08 12.83
N ASN A 189 -15.21 6.33 12.70
CA ASN A 189 -16.06 5.65 11.74
C ASN A 189 -15.73 6.02 10.30
N PHE A 190 -15.42 7.30 10.05
CA PHE A 190 -15.00 7.75 8.72
C PHE A 190 -13.65 7.16 8.32
N ALA A 191 -12.69 7.10 9.26
CA ALA A 191 -11.41 6.42 9.05
C ALA A 191 -11.61 4.93 8.73
N LYS A 192 -12.48 4.24 9.48
CA LYS A 192 -12.85 2.84 9.19
C LYS A 192 -13.54 2.69 7.83
N PHE A 193 -14.40 3.64 7.45
CA PHE A 193 -15.09 3.64 6.17
C PHE A 193 -14.12 3.79 4.99
N LEU A 194 -13.19 4.74 5.08
CA LEU A 194 -12.12 4.92 4.10
C LEU A 194 -11.24 3.68 4.00
N TYR A 195 -10.80 3.14 5.14
CA TYR A 195 -9.99 1.92 5.17
C TYR A 195 -10.72 0.75 4.51
N LYS A 196 -11.99 0.53 4.84
CA LYS A 196 -12.81 -0.53 4.26
C LYS A 196 -13.07 -0.31 2.77
N LYS A 197 -13.33 0.92 2.32
CA LYS A 197 -13.58 1.24 0.90
C LYS A 197 -12.34 1.00 0.03
N ILE A 198 -11.16 1.40 0.52
CA ILE A 198 -9.89 1.21 -0.20
C ILE A 198 -9.46 -0.26 -0.17
N TYR A 199 -9.62 -0.96 0.97
CA TYR A 199 -9.21 -2.36 1.10
C TYR A 199 -10.18 -3.33 0.41
N LYS A 200 -11.50 -3.09 0.45
CA LYS A 200 -12.52 -3.96 -0.17
C LYS A 200 -12.45 -3.93 -1.70
N ASN A 201 -12.18 -2.77 -2.32
CA ASN A 201 -12.05 -2.67 -3.77
C ASN A 201 -10.82 -3.42 -4.33
N ARG A 202 -9.77 -3.64 -3.52
CA ARG A 202 -8.64 -4.48 -3.93
C ARG A 202 -8.93 -5.99 -3.93
N ARG A 203 -9.99 -6.47 -3.26
CA ARG A 203 -10.37 -7.90 -3.25
C ARG A 203 -11.37 -8.28 -4.34
N GLN A 204 -12.13 -7.34 -4.90
CA GLN A 204 -13.09 -7.62 -5.97
C GLN A 204 -12.48 -7.59 -7.38
N GLY A 205 -11.40 -6.84 -7.61
CA GLY A 205 -10.66 -6.90 -8.89
C GLY A 205 -9.74 -8.12 -9.06
N GLY A 206 -9.72 -9.04 -8.09
CA GLY A 206 -8.89 -10.25 -8.11
C GLY A 206 -9.61 -11.54 -8.50
N ASN A 207 -10.92 -11.50 -8.71
CA ASN A 207 -11.74 -12.68 -9.01
C ASN A 207 -12.28 -12.73 -10.46
N GLU A 208 -11.83 -11.83 -11.33
CA GLU A 208 -12.12 -11.89 -12.77
C GLU A 208 -10.81 -12.01 -13.56
N LYS A 209 -10.02 -13.08 -13.33
CA LYS A 209 -9.00 -13.61 -14.28
C LYS A 209 -8.77 -15.11 -14.11
#